data_AF-A0A2N1JQ46-F1
#
_entry.id   AF-A0A2N1JQ46-F1
#
_cell.length_a   1.000
_cell.length_b   1.000
_cell.length_c   1.000
_cell.angle_alpha   90.00
_cell.angle_beta   90.00
_cell.angle_gamma   90.00
#
_symmetry.space_group_name_H-M   'P 1'
#
loop_
_entity.id
_entity.type
_entity.pdbx_description
1 polymer ?
#
loop_
_entity_poly.entity_id
_entity_poly.type
_entity_poly.pdbx_seq_one_letter_code
_entity_poly.pdbx_strand_id
1 'polypeptide(L)'
;MKRNIIFGCIFILGLGIFLYPTISNWLATRTHYSQVSSYDKKVKALQKKEIERREKEADAYNKQVQHSNQTFADPFAEKEKTGGKSYADALNIGDVMGYVEIPKIKVKLPIYPGTSEEVLSRGVGHLDKSSLPVGGKGTHTVLT
;
A
#
# COMPACT_ATOMS: atom_id res chain seq x y z
N MET A 1 19.51 3.44 -47.89
CA MET A 1 18.10 3.44 -47.43
C MET A 1 17.84 2.41 -46.33
N LYS A 2 18.02 1.10 -46.56
CA LYS A 2 17.78 0.04 -45.55
C LYS A 2 18.52 0.24 -44.21
N ARG A 3 19.77 0.70 -44.25
CA ARG A 3 20.59 0.98 -43.05
C ARG A 3 20.00 2.07 -42.14
N ASN A 4 19.42 3.13 -42.73
CA ASN A 4 18.83 4.22 -41.96
C ASN A 4 17.49 3.80 -41.31
N ILE A 5 16.76 2.88 -41.95
CA ILE A 5 15.55 2.28 -41.38
C ILE A 5 15.89 1.43 -40.16
N ILE A 6 16.94 0.60 -40.25
CA ILE A 6 17.42 -0.21 -39.12
C ILE A 6 17.81 0.67 -37.93
N PHE A 7 18.61 1.73 -38.18
CA PHE A 7 18.96 2.68 -37.13
C PHE A 7 17.75 3.41 -36.54
N GLY A 8 16.76 3.76 -37.37
CA GLY A 8 15.49 4.33 -36.91
C GLY A 8 14.71 3.39 -36.00
N CYS A 9 14.60 2.10 -36.35
CA CYS A 9 13.92 1.10 -35.53
C CYS A 9 14.61 0.89 -34.18
N ILE A 10 15.94 0.79 -34.16
CA ILE A 10 16.72 0.65 -32.92
C ILE A 10 16.53 1.89 -32.04
N PHE A 11 16.53 3.07 -32.63
CA PHE A 11 16.29 4.32 -31.91
C PHE A 11 14.90 4.36 -31.27
N ILE A 12 13.84 3.99 -32.02
CA ILE A 12 12.46 3.96 -31.49
C ILE A 12 12.34 2.93 -30.36
N LEU A 13 12.94 1.76 -30.50
CA LEU A 13 12.93 0.73 -29.46
C LEU A 13 13.66 1.20 -28.20
N GLY A 14 14.83 1.83 -28.36
CA GLY A 14 15.57 2.44 -27.26
C GLY A 14 14.78 3.57 -26.57
N LEU A 15 14.12 4.42 -27.36
CA LEU A 15 13.26 5.49 -26.84
C LEU A 15 12.05 4.93 -26.08
N GLY A 16 11.45 3.84 -26.57
CA GLY A 16 10.36 3.15 -25.88
C GLY A 16 10.78 2.60 -24.51
N ILE A 17 11.93 1.92 -24.45
CA ILE A 17 12.49 1.42 -23.19
C ILE A 17 12.83 2.59 -22.24
N PHE A 18 13.39 3.67 -22.76
CA PHE A 18 13.74 4.86 -21.98
C PHE A 18 12.50 5.56 -21.39
N LEU A 19 11.41 5.65 -22.15
CA LEU A 19 10.18 6.30 -21.71
C LEU A 19 9.30 5.41 -20.84
N TYR A 20 9.48 4.09 -20.87
CA TYR A 20 8.64 3.13 -20.14
C TYR A 20 8.49 3.47 -18.65
N PRO A 21 9.56 3.72 -17.86
CA PRO A 21 9.42 4.05 -16.44
C PRO A 21 8.61 5.31 -16.19
N THR A 22 8.76 6.33 -17.05
CA THR A 22 8.06 7.62 -16.89
C THR A 22 6.57 7.47 -17.14
N ILE A 23 6.19 6.80 -18.23
CA ILE A 23 4.79 6.56 -18.59
C ILE A 23 4.13 5.63 -17.58
N SER A 24 4.82 4.56 -17.18
CA SER A 24 4.33 3.61 -16.18
C SER A 24 4.07 4.29 -14.84
N ASN A 25 5.04 5.08 -14.34
CA ASN A 25 4.88 5.83 -13.10
C ASN A 25 3.73 6.85 -13.18
N TRP A 26 3.54 7.52 -14.31
CA TRP A 26 2.43 8.45 -14.49
C TRP A 26 1.07 7.76 -14.43
N LEU A 27 0.92 6.59 -15.07
CA LEU A 27 -0.29 5.78 -15.00
C LEU A 27 -0.54 5.25 -13.57
N ALA A 28 0.49 4.71 -12.92
CA ALA A 28 0.40 4.20 -11.55
C ALA A 28 -0.02 5.30 -10.57
N THR A 29 0.61 6.48 -10.67
CA THR A 29 0.29 7.66 -9.85
C THR A 29 -1.19 8.02 -9.94
N ARG A 30 -1.77 8.05 -11.15
CA ARG A 30 -3.19 8.33 -11.34
C ARG A 30 -4.08 7.33 -10.62
N THR A 31 -3.74 6.04 -10.69
CA THR A 31 -4.47 4.98 -9.99
C THR A 31 -4.38 5.13 -8.48
N HIS A 32 -3.19 5.41 -7.94
CA HIS A 32 -3.01 5.66 -6.51
C HIS A 32 -3.85 6.84 -6.02
N TYR A 33 -3.83 7.97 -6.72
CA TYR A 33 -4.66 9.13 -6.37
C TYR A 33 -6.16 8.81 -6.36
N SER A 34 -6.63 7.99 -7.31
CA SER A 34 -8.03 7.55 -7.34
C SER A 34 -8.40 6.73 -6.11
N GLN A 35 -7.53 5.83 -5.65
CA GLN A 35 -7.77 5.03 -4.45
C GLN A 35 -7.82 5.90 -3.19
N VAL A 36 -6.88 6.85 -3.07
CA VAL A 36 -6.85 7.78 -1.94
C VAL A 36 -8.09 8.68 -1.91
N SER A 37 -8.49 9.22 -3.05
CA SER A 37 -9.71 10.05 -3.15
C SER A 37 -10.97 9.25 -2.83
N SER A 38 -11.05 7.99 -3.27
CA SER A 38 -12.15 7.08 -2.94
C SER A 38 -12.22 6.81 -1.44
N TYR A 39 -11.07 6.55 -0.81
CA TYR A 39 -10.96 6.38 0.64
C TYR A 39 -11.46 7.63 1.39
N ASP A 40 -10.95 8.82 1.05
CA ASP A 40 -11.36 10.08 1.68
C ASP A 40 -12.89 10.31 1.57
N LYS A 41 -13.48 10.01 0.42
CA LYS A 41 -14.93 10.13 0.21
C LYS A 41 -15.72 9.17 1.10
N LYS A 42 -15.27 7.91 1.18
CA LYS A 42 -15.93 6.89 2.00
C LYS A 42 -15.83 7.21 3.49
N VAL A 43 -14.65 7.61 3.98
CA VAL A 43 -14.45 8.04 5.38
C VAL A 43 -15.36 9.21 5.74
N LYS A 44 -15.44 10.24 4.88
CA LYS A 44 -16.33 11.39 5.11
C LYS A 44 -17.82 11.03 5.14
N ALA A 45 -18.20 9.94 4.50
CA ALA A 45 -19.58 9.44 4.50
C ALA A 45 -19.90 8.52 5.69
N LEU A 46 -18.90 8.10 6.48
CA LEU A 46 -19.11 7.26 7.65
C LEU A 46 -19.77 8.04 8.79
N GLN A 47 -20.65 7.36 9.52
CA GLN A 47 -21.22 7.90 10.75
C GLN A 47 -20.16 7.94 11.86
N LYS A 48 -20.19 8.97 12.71
CA LYS A 48 -19.26 9.11 13.84
C LYS A 48 -19.17 7.86 14.72
N LYS A 49 -20.31 7.23 15.01
CA LYS A 49 -20.38 5.99 15.81
C LYS A 49 -19.62 4.83 15.18
N GLU A 50 -19.60 4.74 13.86
CA GLU A 50 -18.88 3.70 13.13
C GLU A 50 -17.36 3.96 13.13
N ILE A 51 -16.95 5.22 13.01
CA ILE A 51 -15.54 5.63 13.17
C ILE A 51 -15.05 5.25 14.56
N GLU A 52 -15.77 5.63 15.62
CA GLU A 52 -15.41 5.32 17.01
C GLU A 52 -15.37 3.80 17.27
N ARG A 53 -16.25 3.01 16.63
CA ARG A 53 -16.23 1.54 16.73
C ARG A 53 -14.94 0.97 16.12
N ARG A 54 -14.57 1.42 14.92
CA ARG A 54 -13.37 0.97 14.21
C ARG A 54 -12.08 1.37 14.91
N GLU A 55 -12.01 2.57 15.47
CA GLU A 55 -10.87 3.01 16.28
C GLU A 55 -10.68 2.13 17.51
N LYS A 56 -11.77 1.80 18.22
CA LYS A 56 -11.72 0.87 19.38
C LYS A 56 -11.27 -0.53 19.00
N GLU A 57 -11.72 -1.05 17.86
CA GLU A 57 -11.29 -2.36 17.34
C GLU A 57 -9.80 -2.34 17.00
N ALA A 58 -9.33 -1.25 16.39
CA ALA A 58 -7.92 -1.09 16.06
C ALA A 58 -7.03 -1.02 17.31
N ASP A 59 -7.46 -0.27 18.33
CA ASP A 59 -6.77 -0.18 19.62
C ASP A 59 -6.75 -1.51 20.36
N ALA A 60 -7.86 -2.25 20.35
CA ALA A 60 -7.95 -3.57 20.97
C ALA A 60 -6.97 -4.54 20.33
N TYR A 61 -6.87 -4.54 19.00
CA TYR A 61 -5.87 -5.33 18.31
C TYR A 61 -4.45 -4.92 18.66
N ASN A 62 -4.14 -3.62 18.67
CA ASN A 62 -2.78 -3.15 18.96
C ASN A 62 -2.31 -3.60 20.34
N LYS A 63 -3.20 -3.63 21.34
CA LYS A 63 -2.92 -4.21 22.66
C LYS A 63 -2.65 -5.72 22.59
N GLN A 64 -3.42 -6.48 21.80
CA GLN A 64 -3.17 -7.91 21.61
C GLN A 64 -1.78 -8.16 21.01
N VAL A 65 -1.39 -7.36 20.03
CA VAL A 65 -0.08 -7.49 19.36
C VAL A 65 1.09 -7.16 20.26
N GLN A 66 0.97 -6.15 21.13
CA GLN A 66 1.99 -5.80 22.11
C GLN A 66 2.35 -6.96 23.06
N HIS A 67 1.39 -7.82 23.36
CA HIS A 67 1.58 -8.96 24.27
C HIS A 67 1.93 -10.28 23.56
N SER A 68 2.08 -10.26 22.24
CA SER A 68 2.42 -11.45 21.45
C SER A 68 3.92 -11.53 21.17
N ASN A 69 4.52 -12.72 21.31
CA ASN A 69 5.89 -12.98 20.86
C ASN A 69 5.90 -13.04 19.33
N GLN A 70 6.12 -11.90 18.69
CA GLN A 70 6.01 -11.77 17.25
C GLN A 70 7.31 -12.15 16.55
N THR A 71 7.23 -13.20 15.74
CA THR A 71 8.21 -13.43 14.67
C THR A 71 7.69 -12.72 13.42
N PHE A 72 8.39 -11.67 13.01
CA PHE A 72 8.17 -11.03 11.72
C PHE A 72 8.71 -11.92 10.61
N ALA A 73 7.93 -12.09 9.55
CA ALA A 73 8.41 -12.68 8.31
C ALA A 73 8.96 -11.55 7.43
N ASP A 74 10.10 -11.78 6.79
CA ASP A 74 10.61 -10.87 5.78
C ASP A 74 9.61 -10.82 4.60
N PRO A 75 9.04 -9.65 4.27
CA PRO A 75 8.07 -9.52 3.18
C PRO A 75 8.66 -9.86 1.79
N PHE A 76 9.98 -9.96 1.65
CA PHE A 76 10.66 -10.29 0.40
C PHE A 76 11.22 -11.72 0.35
N ALA A 77 11.06 -12.53 1.39
CA ALA A 77 11.49 -13.93 1.37
C ALA A 77 10.58 -14.80 0.48
N GLU A 78 11.16 -15.80 -0.20
CA GLU A 78 10.47 -16.71 -1.14
C GLU A 78 9.41 -17.64 -0.51
N LYS A 79 9.27 -17.66 0.83
CA LYS A 79 8.32 -18.56 1.50
C LYS A 79 6.88 -18.13 1.28
N GLU A 80 5.98 -19.12 1.21
CA GLU A 80 4.53 -18.92 1.11
C GLU A 80 4.06 -17.85 2.10
N LYS A 81 3.65 -16.71 1.55
CA LYS A 81 3.00 -15.62 2.27
C LYS A 81 1.63 -16.12 2.67
N THR A 82 1.56 -16.84 3.79
CA THR A 82 0.31 -17.36 4.33
C THR A 82 -0.58 -16.17 4.65
N GLY A 83 -1.60 -15.97 3.82
CA GLY A 83 -2.51 -14.85 3.89
C GLY A 83 -3.26 -14.85 5.22
N GLY A 84 -2.81 -14.00 6.15
CA GLY A 84 -3.55 -13.65 7.35
C GLY A 84 -4.74 -12.74 7.01
N LYS A 85 -5.71 -13.24 6.25
CA LYS A 85 -6.89 -12.49 5.76
C LYS A 85 -7.80 -11.93 6.87
N SER A 86 -7.59 -12.24 8.14
CA SER A 86 -8.59 -12.02 9.20
C SER A 86 -8.45 -10.73 10.00
N TYR A 87 -7.33 -10.01 9.92
CA TYR A 87 -7.01 -8.97 10.90
C TYR A 87 -7.28 -7.54 10.38
N ALA A 88 -7.08 -7.30 9.10
CA ALA A 88 -7.16 -5.96 8.51
C ALA A 88 -8.57 -5.34 8.43
N ASP A 89 -9.62 -6.14 8.61
CA ASP A 89 -10.99 -5.70 8.35
C ASP A 89 -11.46 -4.54 9.24
N ALA A 90 -10.85 -4.36 10.42
CA ALA A 90 -11.18 -3.24 11.31
C ALA A 90 -11.00 -1.87 10.64
N LEU A 91 -9.90 -1.67 9.91
CA LEU A 91 -9.58 -0.40 9.24
C LEU A 91 -9.88 -0.38 7.74
N ASN A 92 -10.15 -1.54 7.13
CA ASN A 92 -10.44 -1.62 5.71
C ASN A 92 -11.73 -0.86 5.36
N ILE A 93 -11.60 0.11 4.44
CA ILE A 93 -12.71 0.84 3.83
C ILE A 93 -12.68 0.56 2.33
N GLY A 94 -13.32 -0.55 1.93
CA GLY A 94 -13.04 -1.21 0.66
C GLY A 94 -11.74 -1.99 0.78
N ASP A 95 -10.82 -1.79 -0.17
CA ASP A 95 -9.56 -2.55 -0.22
C ASP A 95 -8.40 -1.89 0.54
N VAL A 96 -8.59 -0.68 1.05
CA VAL A 96 -7.52 0.19 1.57
C VAL A 96 -7.78 0.53 3.04
N MET A 97 -6.74 0.48 3.87
CA MET A 97 -6.78 0.88 5.29
C MET A 97 -6.68 2.41 5.46
N GLY A 98 -5.96 3.05 4.55
CA GLY A 98 -5.61 4.47 4.61
C GLY A 98 -4.58 4.82 3.54
N TYR A 99 -3.82 5.89 3.75
CA TYR A 99 -2.74 6.26 2.85
C TYR A 99 -1.57 6.87 3.61
N VAL A 100 -0.38 6.71 3.07
CA VAL A 100 0.83 7.39 3.55
C VAL A 100 1.12 8.58 2.65
N GLU A 101 1.41 9.73 3.25
CA GLU A 101 1.82 10.94 2.55
C GLU A 101 3.19 11.37 3.04
N ILE A 102 4.15 11.51 2.12
CA ILE A 102 5.52 11.94 2.40
C ILE A 102 5.84 13.14 1.50
N PRO A 103 5.55 14.38 1.96
CA PRO A 103 5.62 15.58 1.12
C PRO A 103 7.01 15.84 0.52
N LYS A 104 8.08 15.55 1.29
CA LYS A 104 9.47 15.79 0.89
C LYS A 104 9.87 15.03 -0.37
N ILE A 105 9.28 13.86 -0.61
CA ILE A 105 9.50 13.04 -1.81
C ILE A 105 8.27 12.98 -2.73
N LYS A 106 7.25 13.81 -2.45
CA LYS A 106 6.00 13.91 -3.22
C LYS A 106 5.28 12.57 -3.39
N VAL A 107 5.30 11.74 -2.35
CA VAL A 107 4.65 10.42 -2.33
C VAL A 107 3.29 10.52 -1.64
N LYS A 108 2.27 9.94 -2.26
CA LYS A 108 0.94 9.73 -1.68
C LYS A 108 0.42 8.38 -2.16
N LEU A 109 0.51 7.36 -1.30
CA LEU A 109 0.24 5.97 -1.68
C LEU A 109 -0.82 5.33 -0.77
N PRO A 110 -1.76 4.55 -1.33
CA PRO A 110 -2.69 3.75 -0.56
C PRO A 110 -1.97 2.66 0.24
N ILE A 111 -2.45 2.40 1.46
CA ILE A 111 -1.97 1.34 2.36
C ILE A 111 -2.96 0.17 2.30
N TYR A 112 -2.47 -0.99 1.89
CA TYR A 112 -3.22 -2.23 1.77
C TYR A 112 -2.84 -3.22 2.89
N PRO A 113 -3.74 -4.17 3.23
CA PRO A 113 -3.43 -5.27 4.12
C PRO A 113 -2.35 -6.21 3.58
N GLY A 114 -1.37 -6.54 4.42
CA GLY A 114 -0.35 -7.53 4.14
C GLY A 114 0.73 -7.06 3.18
N THR A 115 1.63 -7.96 2.84
CA THR A 115 2.82 -7.67 2.03
C THR A 115 3.00 -8.69 0.89
N SER A 116 1.90 -9.17 0.31
CA SER A 116 1.96 -10.03 -0.89
C SER A 116 2.50 -9.26 -2.10
N GLU A 117 3.02 -9.98 -3.10
CA GLU A 117 3.49 -9.35 -4.33
C GLU A 117 2.36 -8.58 -5.05
N GLU A 118 1.14 -9.11 -5.02
CA GLU A 118 -0.05 -8.42 -5.53
C GLU A 118 -0.36 -7.12 -4.76
N VAL A 119 -0.10 -7.09 -3.46
CA VAL A 119 -0.27 -5.87 -2.65
C VAL A 119 0.81 -4.86 -2.98
N LEU A 120 2.09 -5.26 -2.96
CA LEU A 120 3.23 -4.37 -3.17
C LEU A 120 3.31 -3.84 -4.61
N SER A 121 2.75 -4.54 -5.58
CA SER A 121 2.60 -4.03 -6.96
C SER A 121 1.52 -2.95 -7.12
N ARG A 122 0.61 -2.81 -6.14
CA ARG A 122 -0.48 -1.81 -6.16
C ARG A 122 -0.26 -0.61 -5.25
N GLY A 123 0.61 -0.72 -4.24
CA GLY A 123 0.87 0.35 -3.29
C GLY A 123 1.69 -0.13 -2.09
N VAL A 124 1.45 0.48 -0.93
CA VAL A 124 2.15 0.16 0.31
C VAL A 124 1.45 -1.00 1.01
N GLY A 125 2.22 -1.97 1.48
CA GLY A 125 1.73 -3.08 2.29
C GLY A 125 1.90 -2.83 3.78
N HIS A 126 0.88 -3.14 4.58
CA HIS A 126 1.02 -3.21 6.03
C HIS A 126 1.65 -4.54 6.43
N LEU A 127 2.76 -4.51 7.18
CA LEU A 127 3.43 -5.74 7.60
C LEU A 127 2.56 -6.47 8.63
N ASP A 128 2.23 -7.72 8.32
CA ASP A 128 1.46 -8.59 9.19
C ASP A 128 2.07 -8.66 10.59
N LYS A 129 1.16 -8.69 11.57
CA LYS A 129 1.47 -8.71 13.01
C LYS A 129 2.02 -7.38 13.55
N SER A 130 2.53 -6.46 12.74
CA SER A 130 2.85 -5.11 13.24
C SER A 130 1.59 -4.34 13.69
N SER A 131 1.76 -3.27 14.46
CA SER A 131 0.60 -2.47 14.92
C SER A 131 -0.15 -1.83 13.75
N LEU A 132 -1.47 -1.67 13.87
CA LEU A 132 -2.26 -0.85 12.94
C LEU A 132 -1.83 0.62 13.00
N PRO A 133 -1.88 1.36 11.87
CA PRO A 133 -1.49 2.77 11.76
C PRO A 133 -2.48 3.75 12.42
N VAL A 134 -2.87 3.50 13.67
CA VAL A 134 -3.74 4.40 14.47
C VAL A 134 -2.98 5.13 15.58
N GLY A 135 -1.67 4.88 15.71
CA GLY A 135 -0.83 5.49 16.74
C GLY A 135 -1.01 4.83 18.11
N GLY A 136 -0.82 5.60 19.18
CA GLY A 136 -0.89 5.11 20.56
C GLY A 136 0.47 4.76 21.18
N LYS A 137 0.52 4.70 22.52
CA LYS A 137 1.76 4.40 23.25
C LYS A 137 2.09 2.90 23.13
N GLY A 138 3.36 2.61 22.80
CA GLY A 138 3.87 1.25 22.67
C GLY A 138 3.47 0.54 21.36
N THR A 139 2.96 1.28 20.37
CA THR A 139 2.66 0.71 19.05
C THR A 139 3.79 0.98 18.07
N HIS A 140 3.99 0.04 17.14
CA HIS A 140 4.97 0.16 16.07
C HIS A 140 4.38 -0.43 14.79
N THR A 141 3.94 0.45 13.89
CA THR A 141 3.45 0.07 12.56
C THR A 141 4.61 -0.02 11.59
N VAL A 142 4.65 -1.10 10.80
CA VAL A 142 5.62 -1.25 9.71
C VAL A 142 4.88 -1.25 8.39
N LEU A 143 5.34 -0.38 7.49
CA LEU A 143 4.83 -0.22 6.13
C LEU A 143 5.95 -0.59 5.16
N THR A 144 5.64 -1.46 4.20
CA THR A 144 6.57 -1.99 3.19
C THR A 144 6.19 -1.49 1.81
#